data_AF-A0A0U5IL21-F1
#
_entry.id   AF-A0A0U5IL21-F1
#
_cell.length_a   1.000
_cell.length_b   1.000
_cell.length_c   1.000
_cell.angle_alpha   90.00
_cell.angle_beta   90.00
_cell.angle_gamma   90.00
#
_symmetry.space_group_name_H-M   'P 1'
#
loop_
_entity.id
_entity.type
_entity.pdbx_description
1 polymer ?
#
loop_
_entity_poly.entity_id
_entity_poly.type
_entity_poly.pdbx_seq_one_letter_code
_entity_poly.pdbx_strand_id
1 'polypeptide(L)'
;MHTDPLFYRLFQERPELAFDLAGLTLPEASAYRMKAVEVKQTAFRLDGVLLPPPERADAPLIFAEAQFQGRPTFYARWLASIFLYLYRQRVARPWLAVVVFPDRPADTGIITPYEGLIGCGMLRRVYLSDLLGAEHLGFNARLARLIILDQA
;
A
#
# COMPACT_ATOMS: atom_id res chain seq x y z
N MET A 1 -2.16 7.96 -9.21
CA MET A 1 -1.30 7.22 -10.15
C MET A 1 -2.26 6.49 -11.08
N HIS A 2 -2.05 5.25 -11.53
CA HIS A 2 -3.15 4.47 -12.15
C HIS A 2 -3.31 3.18 -11.35
N THR A 3 -4.00 3.28 -10.21
CA THR A 3 -4.32 2.14 -9.36
C THR A 3 -5.35 1.24 -10.04
N ASP A 4 -5.21 -0.08 -9.88
CA ASP A 4 -6.22 -1.03 -10.32
C ASP A 4 -7.58 -0.78 -9.61
N PRO A 5 -8.70 -0.61 -10.35
CA PRO A 5 -9.99 -0.25 -9.76
C PRO A 5 -10.56 -1.26 -8.77
N LEU A 6 -10.21 -2.55 -8.91
CA LEU A 6 -10.68 -3.59 -8.01
C LEU A 6 -9.92 -3.53 -6.69
N PHE A 7 -8.59 -3.45 -6.73
CA PHE A 7 -7.79 -3.28 -5.52
C PHE A 7 -8.08 -1.97 -4.80
N TYR A 8 -8.34 -0.89 -5.54
CA TYR A 8 -8.80 0.35 -4.95
C TYR A 8 -10.09 0.15 -4.13
N ARG A 9 -11.10 -0.54 -4.68
CA ARG A 9 -12.34 -0.85 -3.95
C ARG A 9 -12.11 -1.76 -2.76
N LEU A 10 -11.26 -2.78 -2.89
CA LEU A 10 -10.92 -3.68 -1.78
C LEU A 10 -10.29 -2.92 -0.62
N PHE A 11 -9.34 -2.02 -0.86
CA PHE A 11 -8.75 -1.22 0.20
C PHE A 11 -9.77 -0.25 0.84
N GLN A 12 -10.78 0.21 0.08
CA GLN A 12 -11.84 1.05 0.63
C GLN A 12 -12.78 0.27 1.55
N GLU A 13 -13.20 -0.91 1.11
CA GLU A 13 -14.15 -1.76 1.85
C GLU A 13 -13.47 -2.51 3.00
N ARG A 14 -12.19 -2.85 2.85
CA ARG A 14 -11.39 -3.65 3.79
C ARG A 14 -9.97 -3.10 3.93
N PRO A 15 -9.78 -1.99 4.65
CA PRO A 15 -8.46 -1.42 4.92
C PRO A 15 -7.48 -2.42 5.56
N GLU A 16 -7.99 -3.41 6.28
CA GLU A 16 -7.23 -4.49 6.91
C GLU A 16 -6.43 -5.31 5.89
N LEU A 17 -6.87 -5.35 4.63
CA LEU A 17 -6.15 -6.01 3.55
C LEU A 17 -4.71 -5.49 3.42
N ALA A 18 -4.47 -4.20 3.62
CA ALA A 18 -3.13 -3.63 3.52
C ALA A 18 -2.19 -4.19 4.61
N PHE A 19 -2.71 -4.51 5.80
CA PHE A 19 -1.93 -5.11 6.89
C PHE A 19 -1.64 -6.58 6.58
N ASP A 20 -2.66 -7.33 6.18
CA ASP A 20 -2.52 -8.74 5.82
C ASP A 20 -1.47 -8.91 4.70
N LEU A 21 -1.56 -8.08 3.66
CA LEU A 21 -0.61 -8.09 2.55
C LEU A 21 0.80 -7.66 2.97
N ALA A 22 0.92 -6.71 3.92
CA ALA A 22 2.19 -6.27 4.45
C ALA A 22 2.81 -7.21 5.48
N GLY A 23 2.12 -8.32 5.84
CA GLY A 23 2.55 -9.23 6.90
C GLY A 23 2.58 -8.56 8.29
N LEU A 24 1.72 -7.56 8.51
CA LEU A 24 1.65 -6.81 9.75
C LEU A 24 0.51 -7.35 10.62
N THR A 25 0.75 -7.46 11.92
CA THR A 25 -0.31 -7.80 12.86
C THR A 25 -1.32 -6.67 12.93
N LEU A 26 -2.56 -6.97 12.58
CA LEU A 26 -3.69 -6.06 12.78
C LEU A 26 -3.87 -5.81 14.27
N PRO A 27 -3.95 -4.54 14.71
CA PRO A 27 -4.42 -4.25 16.06
C PRO A 27 -5.86 -4.75 16.22
N GLU A 28 -6.18 -5.37 17.36
CA GLU A 28 -7.58 -5.72 17.70
C GLU A 28 -8.47 -4.47 17.57
N ALA A 29 -9.59 -4.60 16.84
CA ALA A 29 -10.49 -3.50 16.48
C ALA A 29 -9.84 -2.38 15.63
N SER A 30 -9.15 -2.75 14.54
CA SER A 30 -8.60 -1.81 13.56
C SER A 30 -9.68 -1.04 12.80
N ALA A 31 -10.22 0.05 13.36
CA ALA A 31 -11.16 0.95 12.69
C ALA A 31 -10.47 1.88 11.67
N TYR A 32 -9.53 1.34 10.89
CA TYR A 32 -8.83 2.10 9.86
C TYR A 32 -9.81 2.59 8.80
N ARG A 33 -9.58 3.78 8.26
CA ARG A 33 -10.37 4.34 7.17
C ARG A 33 -9.48 4.77 6.03
N MET A 34 -9.80 4.34 4.81
CA MET A 34 -9.10 4.78 3.62
C MET A 34 -9.60 6.14 3.15
N LYS A 35 -8.67 6.99 2.70
CA LYS A 35 -8.95 8.21 1.94
C LYS A 35 -8.04 8.27 0.72
N ALA A 36 -8.60 8.62 -0.43
CA ALA A 36 -7.81 9.06 -1.58
C ALA A 36 -7.43 10.54 -1.40
N VAL A 37 -6.18 10.89 -1.68
CA VAL A 37 -5.67 12.26 -1.51
C VAL A 37 -5.02 12.74 -2.80
N GLU A 38 -5.63 13.74 -3.41
CA GLU A 38 -5.08 14.44 -4.56
C GLU A 38 -4.39 15.74 -4.12
N VAL A 39 -3.11 15.89 -4.46
CA VAL A 39 -2.33 17.09 -4.19
C VAL A 39 -2.36 17.99 -5.43
N LYS A 40 -3.27 18.96 -5.40
CA LYS A 40 -3.65 19.83 -6.54
C LYS A 40 -2.52 20.65 -7.19
N GLN A 41 -1.35 20.82 -6.54
CA GLN A 41 -0.28 21.67 -7.07
C GLN A 41 0.82 20.93 -7.86
N THR A 42 0.82 19.60 -7.89
CA THR A 42 1.96 18.83 -8.43
C THR A 42 1.58 17.55 -9.19
N ALA A 43 0.30 17.34 -9.52
CA ALA A 43 -0.20 16.07 -10.11
C ALA A 43 0.22 14.82 -9.31
N PHE A 44 0.53 14.99 -8.03
CA PHE A 44 0.80 13.92 -7.09
C PHE A 44 -0.53 13.45 -6.51
N ARG A 45 -0.78 12.15 -6.62
CA ARG A 45 -2.00 11.50 -6.16
C ARG A 45 -1.60 10.29 -5.34
N LEU A 46 -2.11 10.22 -4.12
CA LEU A 46 -2.05 9.04 -3.26
C LEU A 46 -3.42 8.40 -3.32
N ASP A 47 -3.50 7.24 -3.97
CA ASP A 47 -4.78 6.61 -4.22
C ASP A 47 -5.29 5.90 -2.94
N GLY A 48 -4.41 5.37 -2.08
CA GLY A 48 -4.78 4.82 -0.78
C GLY A 48 -3.99 5.38 0.41
N VAL A 49 -4.64 6.23 1.22
CA VAL A 49 -4.13 6.66 2.53
C VAL A 49 -5.04 6.10 3.62
N LEU A 50 -4.56 5.09 4.34
CA LEU A 50 -5.27 4.46 5.45
C LEU A 50 -4.91 5.17 6.75
N LEU A 51 -5.94 5.74 7.38
CA LEU A 51 -5.83 6.50 8.61
C LEU A 51 -6.21 5.60 9.80
N PRO A 52 -5.36 5.51 10.84
CA PRO A 52 -5.71 4.84 12.09
C PRO A 52 -6.85 5.58 12.81
N PRO A 53 -7.54 4.91 13.74
CA PRO A 53 -8.49 5.56 14.63
C PRO A 53 -7.78 6.64 15.49
N PRO A 54 -8.45 7.77 15.80
CA PRO A 54 -7.86 8.88 16.58
C PRO A 54 -7.27 8.47 17.93
N GLU A 55 -7.86 7.45 18.56
CA GLU A 55 -7.50 6.92 19.88
C GLU A 55 -6.16 6.16 19.85
N ARG A 56 -5.64 5.82 18.66
CA ARG A 56 -4.37 5.10 18.46
C ARG A 56 -3.30 6.04 17.89
N ALA A 57 -2.65 6.77 18.79
CA ALA A 57 -1.60 7.73 18.43
C ALA A 57 -0.30 7.05 17.95
N ASP A 58 -0.04 5.83 18.39
CA ASP A 58 1.12 4.98 18.04
C ASP A 58 0.95 4.24 16.71
N ALA A 59 -0.29 4.09 16.24
CA ALA A 59 -0.59 3.33 15.03
C ALA A 59 -0.14 4.09 13.76
N PRO A 60 0.47 3.39 12.79
CA PRO A 60 1.02 4.03 11.61
C PRO A 60 -0.07 4.50 10.65
N LEU A 61 0.23 5.58 9.90
CA LEU A 61 -0.43 5.78 8.61
C LEU A 61 0.04 4.71 7.62
N ILE A 62 -0.87 4.17 6.82
CA ILE A 62 -0.49 3.26 5.73
C ILE A 62 -0.79 3.90 4.39
N PHE A 63 0.22 4.02 3.55
CA PHE A 63 0.09 4.40 2.16
C PHE A 63 0.04 3.13 1.33
N ALA A 64 -1.13 2.78 0.80
CA ALA A 64 -1.35 1.60 0.00
C ALA A 64 -1.55 1.97 -1.48
N GLU A 65 -0.87 1.25 -2.37
CA GLU A 65 -0.95 1.47 -3.82
C GLU A 65 -0.93 0.11 -4.55
N ALA A 66 -1.84 -0.08 -5.50
CA ALA A 66 -1.83 -1.26 -6.37
C ALA A 66 -1.27 -0.86 -7.74
N GLN A 67 -0.05 -1.28 -8.04
CA GLN A 67 0.70 -0.89 -9.24
C GLN A 67 0.77 -2.05 -10.23
N PHE A 68 -0.14 -2.05 -11.21
CA PHE A 68 -0.29 -3.15 -12.19
C PHE A 68 0.31 -2.80 -13.56
N GLN A 69 0.85 -1.58 -13.70
CA GLN A 69 1.50 -1.12 -14.91
C GLN A 69 2.98 -0.91 -14.64
N GLY A 70 3.86 -1.46 -15.47
CA GLY A 70 5.29 -1.20 -15.36
C GLY A 70 5.60 0.30 -15.54
N ARG A 71 6.23 0.93 -14.54
CA ARG A 71 6.62 2.34 -14.59
C ARG A 71 7.96 2.57 -13.88
N PRO A 72 9.04 2.90 -14.61
CA PRO A 72 10.36 3.11 -14.01
C PRO A 72 10.40 4.20 -12.93
N THR A 73 9.56 5.23 -13.07
CA THR A 73 9.49 6.37 -12.15
C THR A 73 8.52 6.18 -10.99
N PHE A 74 7.94 4.99 -10.83
CA PHE A 74 6.92 4.70 -9.82
C PHE A 74 7.36 5.09 -8.41
N TYR A 75 8.44 4.51 -7.90
CA TYR A 75 8.91 4.75 -6.53
C TYR A 75 9.22 6.22 -6.27
N ALA A 76 9.92 6.87 -7.19
CA ALA A 76 10.25 8.28 -7.07
C ALA A 76 9.00 9.16 -6.95
N ARG A 77 8.01 8.94 -7.81
CA ARG A 77 6.75 9.70 -7.79
C ARG A 77 5.94 9.41 -6.55
N TRP A 78 5.82 8.15 -6.16
CA TRP A 78 5.00 7.74 -5.04
C TRP A 78 5.58 8.20 -3.71
N LEU A 79 6.87 7.96 -3.48
CA LEU A 79 7.56 8.38 -2.25
C LEU A 79 7.61 9.91 -2.13
N ALA A 80 7.82 10.64 -3.23
CA ALA A 80 7.70 12.10 -3.22
C ALA A 80 6.28 12.54 -2.82
N SER A 81 5.24 11.85 -3.31
CA SER A 81 3.84 12.13 -2.92
C SER A 81 3.61 11.88 -1.44
N ILE A 82 4.15 10.78 -0.89
CA ILE A 82 4.07 10.43 0.53
C ILE A 82 4.76 11.50 1.37
N PHE A 83 6.01 11.85 1.08
CA PHE A 83 6.74 12.85 1.86
C PHE A 83 6.09 14.24 1.79
N LEU A 84 5.55 14.62 0.62
CA LEU A 84 4.79 15.85 0.48
C LEU A 84 3.51 15.83 1.34
N TYR A 85 2.80 14.70 1.39
CA TYR A 85 1.64 14.54 2.26
C TYR A 85 2.02 14.67 3.74
N LEU A 86 3.07 13.96 4.17
CA LEU A 86 3.55 14.00 5.56
C LEU A 86 3.92 15.43 5.99
N TYR A 87 4.61 16.16 5.11
CA TYR A 87 4.94 17.57 5.32
C TYR A 87 3.70 18.46 5.44
N ARG A 88 2.76 18.38 4.47
CA ARG A 88 1.57 19.26 4.44
C ARG A 88 0.62 19.01 5.59
N GLN A 89 0.46 17.75 6.00
CA GLN A 89 -0.43 17.36 7.09
C GLN A 89 0.24 17.43 8.47
N ARG A 90 1.55 17.78 8.53
CA ARG A 90 2.34 17.82 9.78
C ARG A 90 2.21 16.52 10.58
N VAL A 91 2.36 15.39 9.89
CA VAL A 91 2.17 14.07 10.49
C VAL A 91 3.26 13.82 11.54
N ALA A 92 2.85 13.64 12.79
CA ALA A 92 3.72 13.36 13.94
C ALA A 92 3.48 11.95 14.50
N ARG A 93 3.43 10.94 13.62
CA ARG A 93 3.22 9.52 13.96
C ARG A 93 3.96 8.60 12.97
N PRO A 94 4.12 7.30 13.27
CA PRO A 94 4.71 6.35 12.34
C PRO A 94 3.96 6.28 11.00
N TRP A 95 4.64 5.83 9.95
CA TRP A 95 4.02 5.56 8.66
C TRP A 95 4.68 4.37 7.96
N LEU A 96 3.93 3.73 7.08
CA LEU A 96 4.36 2.60 6.26
C LEU A 96 3.82 2.75 4.84
N ALA A 97 4.60 2.29 3.86
CA ALA A 97 4.20 2.18 2.46
C ALA A 97 4.05 0.70 2.10
N VAL A 98 2.93 0.36 1.47
CA VAL A 98 2.61 -0.98 1.00
C VAL A 98 2.24 -0.88 -0.48
N VAL A 99 3.09 -1.40 -1.36
CA VAL A 99 2.78 -1.49 -2.79
C VAL A 99 2.49 -2.93 -3.16
N VAL A 100 1.41 -3.12 -3.91
CA VAL A 100 0.96 -4.41 -4.42
C VAL A 100 1.18 -4.46 -5.93
N PHE A 101 1.89 -5.48 -6.40
CA PHE A 101 2.12 -5.79 -7.81
C PHE A 101 1.48 -7.13 -8.17
N PRO A 102 1.04 -7.34 -9.43
CA PRO A 102 0.55 -8.64 -9.87
C PRO A 102 1.64 -9.72 -9.76
N ASP A 103 2.86 -9.39 -10.18
CA ASP A 103 4.03 -10.26 -10.14
C ASP A 103 5.33 -9.45 -10.05
N ARG A 104 6.46 -10.15 -9.98
CA ARG A 104 7.79 -9.52 -9.94
C ARG A 104 8.15 -8.78 -11.24
N PRO A 105 7.89 -9.32 -12.45
CA PRO A 105 8.10 -8.59 -13.71
C PRO A 105 7.39 -7.24 -13.81
N ALA A 106 6.22 -7.07 -13.20
CA ALA A 106 5.50 -5.79 -13.19
C ALA A 106 6.19 -4.70 -12.32
N ASP A 107 7.03 -5.08 -11.37
CA ASP A 107 7.84 -4.16 -10.54
C ASP A 107 9.08 -3.69 -11.31
N THR A 108 8.85 -2.83 -12.31
CA THR A 108 9.91 -2.24 -13.15
C THR A 108 10.45 -0.92 -12.61
N GLY A 109 10.06 -0.53 -11.40
CA GLY A 109 10.46 0.74 -10.79
C GLY A 109 11.93 0.73 -10.37
N ILE A 110 12.62 1.86 -10.58
CA ILE A 110 14.01 2.03 -10.09
C ILE A 110 13.98 2.12 -8.56
N ILE A 111 14.45 1.08 -7.88
CA ILE A 111 14.36 0.96 -6.41
C ILE A 111 15.64 1.35 -5.66
N THR A 112 16.80 1.31 -6.32
CA THR A 112 18.13 1.51 -5.69
C THR A 112 18.21 2.72 -4.73
N PRO A 113 17.66 3.91 -5.05
CA PRO A 113 17.71 5.06 -4.13
C PRO A 113 16.91 4.89 -2.84
N TYR A 114 16.03 3.90 -2.78
CA TYR A 114 15.02 3.70 -1.73
C TYR A 114 15.20 2.37 -0.98
N GLU A 115 16.26 1.61 -1.28
CA GLU A 115 16.53 0.31 -0.64
C GLU A 115 16.58 0.40 0.89
N GLY A 116 17.07 1.51 1.45
CA GLY A 116 17.06 1.74 2.90
C GLY A 116 15.66 1.68 3.50
N LEU A 117 14.63 2.16 2.80
CA LEU A 117 13.23 2.07 3.24
C LEU A 117 12.70 0.64 3.23
N ILE A 118 13.19 -0.21 2.33
CA ILE A 118 12.88 -1.64 2.34
C ILE A 118 13.62 -2.31 3.50
N GLY A 119 14.90 -2.01 3.66
CA GLY A 119 15.77 -2.61 4.69
C GLY A 119 15.26 -2.36 6.10
N CYS A 120 14.78 -1.15 6.42
CA CYS A 120 14.16 -0.85 7.70
C CYS A 120 12.66 -1.22 7.77
N GLY A 121 12.10 -1.69 6.65
CA GLY A 121 10.73 -2.18 6.56
C GLY A 121 9.62 -1.13 6.46
N MET A 122 9.97 0.12 6.20
CA MET A 122 9.01 1.19 5.94
C MET A 122 8.33 1.05 4.57
N LEU A 123 8.99 0.43 3.59
CA LEU A 123 8.44 0.13 2.27
C LEU A 123 8.32 -1.39 2.09
N ARG A 124 7.08 -1.88 1.99
CA ARG A 124 6.73 -3.28 1.75
C ARG A 124 6.30 -3.45 0.29
N ARG A 125 6.94 -4.38 -0.41
CA ARG A 125 6.55 -4.81 -1.75
C ARG A 125 5.85 -6.16 -1.63
N VAL A 126 4.64 -6.22 -2.16
CA VAL A 126 3.81 -7.42 -2.15
C VAL A 126 3.58 -7.84 -3.58
N TYR A 127 3.93 -9.08 -3.90
CA TYR A 127 3.70 -9.67 -5.20
C TYR A 127 2.54 -10.66 -5.08
N LEU A 128 1.46 -10.42 -5.80
CA LEU A 128 0.26 -11.25 -5.76
C LEU A 128 0.54 -12.68 -6.21
N SER A 129 1.44 -12.87 -7.17
CA SER A 129 1.98 -14.18 -7.56
C SER A 129 2.50 -15.00 -6.38
N ASP A 130 3.10 -14.35 -5.37
CA ASP A 130 3.70 -15.02 -4.21
C ASP A 130 2.60 -15.52 -3.24
N LEU A 131 1.40 -14.92 -3.29
CA LEU A 131 0.24 -15.35 -2.49
C LEU A 131 -0.36 -16.68 -2.99
N LEU A 132 -0.15 -17.03 -4.26
CA LEU A 132 -0.65 -18.28 -4.83
C LEU A 132 0.03 -19.51 -4.19
N GLY A 133 1.28 -19.37 -3.75
CA GLY A 133 2.05 -20.44 -3.10
C GLY A 133 2.04 -20.40 -1.57
N ALA A 134 1.39 -19.42 -0.94
CA ALA A 134 1.44 -19.24 0.51
C ALA A 134 0.43 -20.15 1.23
N GLU A 135 0.91 -20.93 2.21
CA GLU A 135 0.09 -21.88 2.98
C GLU A 135 -0.71 -21.22 4.13
N HIS A 136 -0.21 -20.10 4.67
CA HIS A 136 -0.79 -19.43 5.85
C HIS A 136 -1.06 -17.94 5.60
N LEU A 137 -2.04 -17.65 4.74
CA LEU A 137 -2.50 -16.28 4.49
C LEU A 137 -3.60 -15.85 5.46
N GLY A 138 -3.58 -14.60 5.91
CA GLY A 138 -4.72 -13.96 6.58
C GLY A 138 -5.98 -13.99 5.72
N PHE A 139 -7.17 -13.84 6.32
CA PHE A 139 -8.45 -13.96 5.61
C PHE A 139 -8.56 -12.99 4.42
N ASN A 140 -8.13 -11.73 4.55
CA ASN A 140 -8.23 -10.78 3.45
C ASN A 140 -7.20 -11.06 2.35
N ALA A 141 -6.00 -11.53 2.72
CA ALA A 141 -5.02 -11.99 1.72
C ALA A 141 -5.52 -13.20 0.91
N ARG A 142 -6.34 -14.09 1.51
CA ARG A 142 -7.03 -15.16 0.76
C ARG A 142 -8.11 -14.61 -0.18
N LEU A 143 -8.83 -13.55 0.19
CA LEU A 143 -9.77 -12.89 -0.72
C LEU A 143 -9.04 -12.25 -1.91
N ALA A 144 -7.93 -11.55 -1.65
CA ALA A 144 -7.09 -11.00 -2.71
C ALA A 144 -6.57 -12.10 -3.65
N ARG A 145 -6.25 -13.29 -3.11
CA ARG A 145 -5.88 -14.46 -3.92
C ARG A 145 -6.99 -14.93 -4.86
N LEU A 146 -8.24 -14.96 -4.41
CA LEU A 146 -9.38 -15.37 -5.25
C LEU A 146 -9.55 -14.47 -6.48
N ILE A 147 -9.24 -13.18 -6.33
CA ILE A 147 -9.31 -12.20 -7.42
C ILE A 147 -8.24 -12.46 -8.49
N ILE A 148 -7.05 -12.92 -8.09
CA ILE A 148 -6.00 -13.32 -9.03
C ILE A 148 -6.44 -14.56 -9.83
N LEU A 149 -7.07 -15.52 -9.15
CA LEU A 149 -7.48 -16.80 -9.75
C LEU A 149 -8.66 -16.66 -10.72
N ASP A 150 -9.52 -15.65 -10.56
CA ASP A 150 -10.64 -15.39 -11.48
C ASP A 150 -10.21 -14.66 -12.77
N GLN A 151 -9.00 -14.09 -12.79
CA GLN A 151 -8.44 -13.38 -13.94
C GLN A 151 -7.42 -14.22 -14.73
N ALA A 152 -7.19 -15.47 -14.33
CA ALA A 152 -6.28 -16.45 -14.96
C ALA A 152 -7.06 -17.50 -15.74
#